data_AF-A0A7W0N7K6-F1
#
_entry.id   AF-A0A7W0N7K6-F1
#
_cell.length_a   1.000
_cell.length_b   1.000
_cell.length_c   1.000
_cell.angle_alpha   90.00
_cell.angle_beta   90.00
_cell.angle_gamma   90.00
#
_symmetry.space_group_name_H-M   'P 1'
#
loop_
_entity.id
_entity.type
_entity.pdbx_description
1 polymer ?
#
loop_
_entity_poly.entity_id
_entity_poly.type
_entity_poly.pdbx_seq_one_letter_code
_entity_poly.pdbx_strand_id
1 'polypeptide(L)'
;MAKSINRYFHFLASSKDTKPSGRLWYPSADVYQTPEGWVVKIELAGVSAEEIEIDIQGNQLYIAGCRRDKTCAVGMSFQQMEITYSRFEKTLEFPASIEGAKLEHNFTDGLLLIHLKKR
;
A
#
# COMPACT_ATOMS: atom_id res chain seq x y z
N MET A 1 -0.09 28.03 15.79
CA MET A 1 1.09 27.23 15.38
C MET A 1 0.61 25.86 14.93
N ALA A 2 0.38 25.71 13.62
CA ALA A 2 -0.05 24.45 13.01
C ALA A 2 1.10 23.94 12.12
N LYS A 3 1.84 22.93 12.60
CA LYS A 3 2.82 22.18 11.80
C LYS A 3 2.15 20.88 11.34
N SER A 4 1.30 20.93 10.33
CA SER A 4 0.83 19.70 9.68
C SER A 4 0.27 20.03 8.30
N ILE A 5 1.15 19.98 7.30
CA ILE A 5 0.93 19.86 5.84
C ILE A 5 2.35 19.93 5.26
N ASN A 6 3.10 18.82 5.31
CA ASN A 6 4.32 18.54 4.50
C ASN A 6 5.08 17.29 4.95
N ARG A 7 4.38 16.20 5.26
CA ARG A 7 4.97 14.86 5.17
C ARG A 7 4.38 14.10 4.00
N TYR A 8 4.41 14.77 2.85
CA TYR A 8 4.79 14.13 1.60
C TYR A 8 6.17 13.52 1.85
N PHE A 9 6.21 12.28 2.33
CA PHE A 9 7.45 11.57 2.64
C PHE A 9 8.28 11.46 1.35
N HIS A 10 9.20 12.40 1.18
CA HIS A 10 10.64 12.16 1.05
C HIS A 10 11.10 10.94 0.21
N PHE A 11 10.40 10.60 -0.88
CA PHE A 11 10.96 9.82 -1.99
C PHE A 11 11.00 10.61 -3.31
N LEU A 12 10.73 11.92 -3.27
CA LEU A 12 11.09 12.85 -4.36
C LEU A 12 12.56 13.30 -4.26
N ALA A 13 13.46 12.37 -3.96
CA ALA A 13 14.90 12.60 -4.03
C ALA A 13 15.53 11.71 -5.11
N SER A 14 14.95 11.74 -6.32
CA SER A 14 15.66 11.84 -7.60
C SER A 14 14.78 11.35 -8.74
N SER A 15 13.92 12.24 -9.26
CA SER A 15 13.75 12.49 -10.70
C SER A 15 12.50 13.34 -10.91
N LYS A 16 12.71 14.52 -11.51
CA LYS A 16 11.72 15.48 -12.03
C LYS A 16 10.36 14.85 -12.40
N ASP A 17 9.29 15.50 -11.94
CA ASP A 17 7.95 15.61 -12.57
C ASP A 17 7.61 14.54 -13.62
N THR A 18 7.59 13.28 -13.21
CA THR A 18 6.97 12.22 -14.01
C THR A 18 5.59 12.00 -13.43
N LYS A 19 4.59 12.70 -13.98
CA LYS A 19 3.21 12.23 -13.86
C LYS A 19 3.21 10.78 -14.37
N PRO A 20 2.76 9.79 -13.58
CA PRO A 20 2.70 8.42 -14.07
C PRO A 20 1.79 8.43 -15.32
N SER A 21 2.38 8.18 -16.48
CA SER A 21 1.70 8.20 -17.77
C SER A 21 0.85 6.94 -18.00
N GLY A 22 0.79 6.03 -17.01
CA GLY A 22 0.06 4.77 -17.04
C GLY A 22 -1.17 4.75 -16.12
N ARG A 23 -1.98 3.70 -16.22
CA ARG A 23 -3.12 3.48 -15.32
C ARG A 23 -2.63 3.43 -13.87
N LEU A 24 -3.34 4.10 -12.98
CA LEU A 24 -3.13 3.96 -11.54
C LEU A 24 -3.72 2.62 -11.09
N TRP A 25 -3.02 1.93 -10.19
CA TRP A 25 -3.52 0.72 -9.55
C TRP A 25 -3.99 1.04 -8.15
N TYR A 26 -5.26 0.75 -7.88
CA TYR A 26 -5.89 0.90 -6.58
C TYR A 26 -6.19 -0.48 -6.02
N PRO A 27 -5.30 -1.06 -5.19
CA PRO A 27 -5.49 -2.42 -4.69
C PRO A 27 -6.75 -2.51 -3.84
N SER A 28 -7.51 -3.59 -4.03
CA SER A 28 -8.71 -3.87 -3.23
C SER A 28 -8.32 -4.25 -1.81
N ALA A 29 -9.17 -3.90 -0.84
CA ALA A 29 -9.00 -4.34 0.53
C ALA A 29 -10.33 -4.68 1.19
N ASP A 30 -10.28 -5.70 2.04
CA ASP A 30 -11.34 -6.05 2.98
C ASP A 30 -10.91 -5.61 4.38
N VAL A 31 -11.85 -5.08 5.16
CA VAL A 31 -11.62 -4.66 6.56
C VAL A 31 -12.64 -5.36 7.44
N TYR A 32 -12.16 -6.09 8.45
CA TYR A 32 -12.97 -6.84 9.39
C TYR A 32 -12.80 -6.26 10.79
N GLN A 33 -13.92 -6.07 11.50
CA GLN A 33 -13.92 -5.79 12.94
C GLN A 33 -13.81 -7.14 13.67
N THR A 34 -12.93 -7.21 14.68
CA THR A 34 -12.83 -8.35 15.59
C THR A 34 -13.01 -7.87 17.03
N PRO A 35 -13.22 -8.78 18.01
CA PRO A 35 -13.24 -8.41 19.43
C PRO A 35 -11.95 -7.71 19.88
N GLU A 36 -10.81 -8.12 19.32
CA GLU A 36 -9.47 -7.61 19.66
C GLU A 36 -9.08 -6.35 18.88
N GLY A 37 -9.83 -5.94 17.86
CA GLY A 37 -9.50 -4.79 17.03
C GLY A 37 -9.99 -4.92 15.60
N TRP A 38 -9.06 -4.90 14.65
CA TRP A 38 -9.34 -5.01 13.22
C TRP A 38 -8.36 -5.92 12.49
N VAL A 39 -8.84 -6.52 11.39
CA VAL A 39 -8.01 -7.21 10.41
C VAL A 39 -8.24 -6.57 9.05
N VAL A 40 -7.16 -6.16 8.39
CA VAL A 40 -7.17 -5.63 7.03
C VAL A 40 -6.51 -6.64 6.11
N LYS A 41 -7.15 -6.95 4.99
CA LYS A 41 -6.61 -7.85 3.96
C LYS A 41 -6.56 -7.11 2.64
N ILE A 42 -5.40 -7.02 2.00
CA ILE A 42 -5.17 -6.22 0.78
C ILE A 42 -4.61 -7.13 -0.33
N GLU A 43 -5.17 -7.02 -1.54
CA GLU A 43 -4.65 -7.71 -2.73
C GLU A 43 -3.44 -6.96 -3.29
N LEU A 44 -2.28 -7.62 -3.26
CA LEU A 44 -0.99 -7.11 -3.70
C LEU A 44 -0.16 -8.15 -4.48
N ALA A 45 -0.79 -9.01 -5.30
CA ALA A 45 -0.06 -10.06 -6.04
C ALA A 45 1.11 -9.49 -6.86
N GLY A 46 2.27 -10.14 -6.88
CA GLY A 46 3.43 -9.65 -7.65
C GLY A 46 4.07 -8.36 -7.13
N VAL A 47 3.69 -7.85 -5.96
CA VAL A 47 4.47 -6.86 -5.20
C VAL A 47 5.52 -7.57 -4.36
N SER A 48 6.73 -7.01 -4.27
CA SER A 48 7.77 -7.52 -3.38
C SER A 48 7.48 -7.08 -1.94
N ALA A 49 7.58 -7.96 -0.95
CA ALA A 49 7.21 -7.66 0.44
C ALA A 49 8.01 -6.47 1.02
N GLU A 50 9.28 -6.38 0.63
CA GLU A 50 10.23 -5.35 0.99
C GLU A 50 9.91 -3.96 0.39
N GLU A 51 9.03 -3.89 -0.62
CA GLU A 51 8.57 -2.63 -1.22
C GLU A 51 7.24 -2.15 -0.63
N ILE A 52 6.73 -2.80 0.42
CA ILE A 52 5.49 -2.42 1.10
C ILE A 52 5.82 -1.56 2.32
N GLU A 53 5.25 -0.36 2.35
CA GLU A 53 5.32 0.56 3.46
C GLU A 53 3.96 0.62 4.16
N ILE A 54 3.96 0.59 5.50
CA ILE A 54 2.75 0.66 6.34
C ILE A 54 2.96 1.72 7.42
N ASP A 55 2.03 2.66 7.53
CA ASP A 55 2.06 3.72 8.55
C ASP A 55 0.68 3.96 9.17
N ILE A 56 0.66 4.46 10.40
CA ILE A 56 -0.57 4.79 11.14
C ILE A 56 -0.51 6.24 11.60
N GLN A 57 -1.57 7.01 11.31
CA GLN A 57 -1.73 8.38 11.83
C GLN A 57 -3.17 8.59 12.28
N GLY A 58 -3.40 8.90 13.56
CA GLY A 58 -4.73 9.02 14.13
C GLY A 58 -5.59 7.76 13.93
N ASN A 59 -6.67 7.91 13.17
CA ASN A 59 -7.59 6.83 12.81
C ASN A 59 -7.36 6.29 11.39
N GLN A 60 -6.21 6.56 10.76
CA GLN A 60 -5.93 6.16 9.38
C GLN A 60 -4.74 5.20 9.30
N LEU A 61 -4.91 4.13 8.51
CA LEU A 61 -3.87 3.22 8.09
C LEU A 61 -3.47 3.54 6.64
N TYR A 62 -2.20 3.83 6.43
CA TYR A 62 -1.61 4.09 5.11
C TYR A 62 -0.80 2.87 4.67
N ILE A 63 -1.00 2.45 3.44
CA ILE A 63 -0.24 1.40 2.78
C ILE A 63 0.23 1.91 1.43
N ALA A 64 1.52 1.81 1.15
CA ALA A 64 2.10 2.21 -0.13
C ALA A 64 3.09 1.17 -0.65
N GLY A 65 3.36 1.21 -1.95
CA GLY A 65 4.37 0.35 -2.58
C GLY A 65 4.34 0.43 -4.10
N CYS A 66 4.99 -0.52 -4.78
CA CYS A 66 5.06 -0.55 -6.24
C CYS A 66 4.95 -1.98 -6.79
N ARG A 67 4.07 -2.19 -7.78
CA ARG A 67 4.04 -3.43 -8.58
C ARG A 67 4.87 -3.23 -9.83
N ARG A 68 5.93 -4.02 -9.99
CA ARG A 68 6.87 -3.93 -11.14
C ARG A 68 6.74 -5.13 -12.05
N ASP A 69 6.85 -4.90 -13.35
CA ASP A 69 7.02 -5.97 -14.32
C ASP A 69 8.49 -6.41 -14.32
N LYS A 70 8.74 -7.65 -13.90
CA LYS A 70 10.09 -8.26 -13.93
C LYS A 70 10.27 -9.21 -15.13
N THR A 71 9.25 -9.34 -15.98
CA THR A 71 9.20 -10.30 -17.09
C THR A 71 9.48 -9.67 -18.45
N CYS A 72 9.22 -8.37 -18.62
CA CYS A 72 9.49 -7.66 -19.86
C CYS A 72 11.01 -7.54 -20.11
N ALA A 73 11.52 -8.33 -21.06
CA ALA A 73 12.92 -8.35 -21.45
C ALA A 73 13.10 -7.92 -22.93
N VAL A 74 14.32 -7.52 -23.28
CA VAL A 74 14.68 -7.15 -24.66
C VAL A 74 14.42 -8.33 -25.60
N GLY A 75 13.74 -8.07 -26.72
CA GLY A 75 13.40 -9.09 -27.71
C GLY A 75 12.00 -9.72 -27.53
N MET A 76 11.22 -9.30 -26.52
CA MET A 76 9.84 -9.73 -26.36
C MET A 76 8.85 -8.76 -27.01
N SER A 77 7.83 -9.31 -27.67
CA SER A 77 6.63 -8.59 -28.10
C SER A 77 5.44 -9.03 -27.25
N PHE A 78 4.64 -8.10 -26.74
CA PHE A 78 3.40 -8.43 -26.04
C PHE A 78 2.26 -8.62 -27.06
N GLN A 79 1.34 -9.55 -26.77
CA GLN A 79 0.05 -9.64 -27.48
C GLN A 79 -1.04 -8.89 -26.72
N GLN A 80 -1.00 -8.93 -25.37
CA GLN A 80 -1.98 -8.31 -24.48
C GLN A 80 -1.33 -7.94 -23.15
N MET A 81 -1.70 -6.78 -22.59
CA MET A 81 -1.24 -6.30 -21.28
C MET A 81 -2.42 -5.75 -20.49
N GLU A 82 -2.91 -6.53 -19.52
CA GLU A 82 -4.02 -6.14 -18.64
C GLU A 82 -3.58 -5.83 -17.21
N ILE A 83 -2.37 -6.28 -16.82
CA ILE A 83 -1.82 -6.06 -15.49
C ILE A 83 -1.32 -4.62 -15.39
N THR A 84 -1.83 -3.88 -14.41
CA THR A 84 -1.32 -2.55 -14.10
C THR A 84 -0.07 -2.64 -13.24
N TYR A 85 1.06 -2.17 -13.78
CA TYR A 85 2.32 -2.00 -13.06
C TYR A 85 2.50 -0.53 -12.70
N SER A 86 2.36 -0.22 -11.42
CA SER A 86 2.40 1.15 -10.93
C SER A 86 2.74 1.22 -9.45
N ARG A 87 3.14 2.41 -8.99
CA ARG A 87 3.09 2.75 -7.58
C ARG A 87 1.63 2.78 -7.14
N PHE A 88 1.36 2.26 -5.95
CA PHE A 88 0.05 2.32 -5.33
C PHE A 88 0.14 3.01 -3.97
N GLU A 89 -0.98 3.62 -3.59
CA GLU A 89 -1.21 4.18 -2.26
C GLU A 89 -2.64 3.83 -1.86
N LYS A 90 -2.82 3.38 -0.62
CA LYS A 90 -4.11 3.02 -0.07
C LYS A 90 -4.22 3.54 1.35
N THR A 91 -5.23 4.36 1.57
CA THR A 91 -5.59 4.85 2.91
C THR A 91 -6.90 4.20 3.33
N LEU A 92 -6.95 3.72 4.57
CA LEU A 92 -8.13 3.16 5.20
C LEU A 92 -8.41 3.93 6.49
N GLU A 93 -9.61 4.46 6.60
CA GLU A 93 -10.06 5.18 7.79
C GLU A 93 -10.87 4.28 8.71
N PHE A 94 -10.64 4.40 10.02
CA PHE A 94 -11.29 3.61 11.06
C PHE A 94 -12.22 4.47 11.91
N PRO A 95 -13.27 3.88 12.52
CA PRO A 95 -14.22 4.61 13.37
C PRO A 95 -13.61 5.23 14.64
N ALA A 96 -12.43 4.79 15.05
CA ALA A 96 -11.72 5.28 16.23
C ALA A 96 -10.22 5.35 15.94
N SER A 97 -9.49 6.13 16.76
CA SER A 97 -8.03 6.18 16.67
C SER A 97 -7.43 4.78 16.79
N ILE A 98 -6.50 4.49 15.88
CA ILE A 98 -5.70 3.27 15.87
C ILE A 98 -4.25 3.56 16.29
N GLU A 99 -3.95 4.80 16.70
CA GLU A 99 -2.67 5.14 17.29
C GLU A 99 -2.37 4.27 18.50
N GLY A 100 -1.16 3.69 18.52
CA GLY A 100 -0.71 2.81 19.59
C GLY A 100 -1.26 1.38 19.53
N ALA A 101 -2.07 1.03 18.53
CA ALA A 101 -2.45 -0.36 18.25
C ALA A 101 -1.18 -1.20 18.01
N LYS A 102 -1.20 -2.46 18.47
CA LYS A 102 -0.14 -3.41 18.12
C LYS A 102 -0.36 -3.86 16.69
N LEU A 103 0.57 -3.52 15.81
CA LEU A 103 0.57 -3.91 14.40
C LEU A 103 1.35 -5.21 14.22
N GLU A 104 0.68 -6.23 13.71
CA GLU A 104 1.28 -7.47 13.22
C GLU A 104 0.86 -7.64 11.75
N HIS A 105 1.74 -8.13 10.89
CA HIS A 105 1.38 -8.36 9.50
C HIS A 105 2.04 -9.62 8.94
N ASN A 106 1.42 -10.18 7.90
CA ASN A 106 1.95 -11.27 7.10
C ASN A 106 1.62 -11.03 5.63
N PHE A 107 2.51 -11.45 4.74
CA PHE A 107 2.31 -11.37 3.30
C PHE A 107 2.49 -12.74 2.68
N THR A 108 1.42 -13.29 2.12
CA THR A 108 1.41 -14.65 1.57
C THR A 108 0.44 -14.70 0.39
N ASP A 109 0.84 -15.39 -0.68
CA ASP A 109 0.02 -15.59 -1.88
C ASP A 109 -0.52 -14.29 -2.50
N GLY A 110 0.25 -13.20 -2.40
CA GLY A 110 -0.16 -11.89 -2.90
C GLY A 110 -1.21 -11.19 -2.04
N LEU A 111 -1.47 -11.66 -0.82
CA LEU A 111 -2.37 -11.01 0.13
C LEU A 111 -1.60 -10.49 1.34
N LEU A 112 -1.70 -9.19 1.60
CA LEU A 112 -1.19 -8.56 2.81
C LEU A 112 -2.28 -8.59 3.87
N LEU A 113 -2.01 -9.29 4.97
CA LEU A 113 -2.87 -9.35 6.15
C LEU A 113 -2.24 -8.50 7.25
N ILE A 114 -2.97 -7.48 7.72
CA ILE A 114 -2.56 -6.60 8.80
C ILE A 114 -3.54 -6.78 9.95
N HIS A 115 -3.01 -7.12 11.13
CA HIS A 115 -3.75 -7.20 12.38
C HIS A 115 -3.45 -5.94 13.20
N LEU A 116 -4.50 -5.19 13.50
CA LEU A 116 -4.47 -4.03 14.37
C LEU A 116 -5.15 -4.40 15.69
N LYS A 117 -4.35 -4.79 16.69
CA LYS A 117 -4.87 -5.14 18.02
C LYS A 117 -4.98 -3.89 18.88
N LYS A 118 -6.18 -3.66 19.41
CA LYS A 118 -6.44 -2.62 20.42
C LYS A 118 -5.59 -2.89 21.66
N ARG A 119 -5.19 -1.83 22.34
CA ARG A 119 -4.63 -1.93 23.68
C ARG A 119 -5.70 -2.27 24.71
#